data_AF-A0A8G0KUD7-F1
#
_entry.id   AF-A0A8G0KUD7-F1
#
_cell.length_a   1.000
_cell.length_b   1.000
_cell.length_c   1.000
_cell.angle_alpha   90.00
_cell.angle_beta   90.00
_cell.angle_gamma   90.00
#
_symmetry.space_group_name_H-M   'P 1'
#
loop_
_entity.id
_entity.type
_entity.pdbx_description
1 polymer ?
#
loop_
_entity_poly.entity_id
_entity_poly.type
_entity_poly.pdbx_seq_one_letter_code
_entity_poly.pdbx_strand_id
1 'polypeptide(L)'
;MKAVQTTCSYNRDGKIVVTLTGIDNRKLQYSISSADGAYTHQQVYTVSDNDLAAGTFTISNLKPDTYEVNVFTVATSCHPPVQSVRITAPAELKGTVTGIDEICASENRGEIHITNIQGGTGPYFVTKEYKTSFDNSTPPVEVDDSIYEPINNLDGVNSHVFNGLDGKKYSIAIKDSNATNCKALYFITIGSGDSFEPVINVTYPCNPVTNKPMVKIVVTNKLDPKGAFVGNYKFSLDNLPAQTSNIFLSTDPKYTKQFLAPAYHTVFVEGPNGCPNNNVLPTPFMVTPLNELDVTLSISGLNTAMAVATGGSGNYKYTFFADGEQMQSGSNNTFIYYQQYEQIRVIVTDDSECSDVDAKRLTYIPICVPDVMTPDGNGENDDWGPGCVDPTVYPRLVSHVYDRYGRLIATLPVGARWNGKYNGKELPSGDYWYVIKVDNNDGKEFVGHFTLYR
;
A
#
# COMPACT_ATOMS: atom_id res chain seq x y z
N MET A 1 72.83 7.03 -3.39
CA MET A 1 71.77 6.00 -3.49
C MET A 1 70.96 6.20 -4.77
N LYS A 2 70.30 5.17 -5.29
CA LYS A 2 69.41 5.27 -6.46
C LYS A 2 68.00 4.75 -6.10
N ALA A 3 66.97 5.56 -6.32
CA ALA A 3 65.59 5.13 -6.20
C ALA A 3 65.11 4.42 -7.47
N VAL A 4 64.36 3.33 -7.26
CA VAL A 4 63.48 2.69 -8.22
C VAL A 4 62.07 3.12 -7.86
N GLN A 5 61.42 3.82 -8.77
CA GLN A 5 60.09 4.41 -8.58
C GLN A 5 59.02 3.31 -8.48
N THR A 6 57.91 3.57 -7.79
CA THR A 6 56.78 2.63 -7.73
C THR A 6 56.08 2.55 -9.08
N THR A 7 55.50 1.39 -9.42
CA THR A 7 54.72 1.22 -10.65
C THR A 7 53.35 1.90 -10.60
N CYS A 8 52.81 2.15 -9.39
CA CYS A 8 51.47 2.72 -9.17
C CYS A 8 51.43 3.67 -7.97
N SER A 9 50.47 4.60 -7.97
CA SER A 9 50.20 5.53 -6.86
C SER A 9 49.88 4.85 -5.53
N TYR A 10 49.42 3.60 -5.57
CA TYR A 10 48.97 2.83 -4.40
C TYR A 10 49.85 1.63 -4.06
N ASN A 11 50.88 1.34 -4.86
CA ASN A 11 51.76 0.18 -4.65
C ASN A 11 52.93 0.50 -3.72
N ARG A 12 53.49 -0.56 -3.14
CA ARG A 12 54.70 -0.54 -2.32
C ARG A 12 55.91 -1.16 -3.03
N ASP A 13 55.93 -1.19 -4.35
CA ASP A 13 56.97 -1.90 -5.10
C ASP A 13 58.24 -1.07 -5.38
N GLY A 14 58.30 0.15 -4.85
CA GLY A 14 59.47 1.01 -4.92
C GLY A 14 60.67 0.40 -4.17
N LYS A 15 61.87 0.76 -4.62
CA LYS A 15 63.13 0.26 -4.04
C LYS A 15 64.18 1.35 -3.91
N ILE A 16 65.07 1.22 -2.94
CA ILE A 16 66.29 2.03 -2.83
C ILE A 16 67.48 1.10 -2.98
N VAL A 17 68.26 1.31 -4.04
CA VAL A 17 69.53 0.62 -4.24
C VAL A 17 70.63 1.48 -3.61
N VAL A 18 71.29 0.92 -2.61
CA VAL A 18 72.40 1.55 -1.89
C VAL A 18 73.70 0.93 -2.39
N THR A 19 74.58 1.75 -2.94
CA THR A 19 75.93 1.35 -3.35
C THR A 19 76.90 1.73 -2.25
N LEU A 20 77.69 0.76 -1.80
CA LEU A 20 78.67 0.90 -0.74
C LEU A 20 80.04 1.15 -1.36
N THR A 21 80.74 2.20 -0.90
CA THR A 21 82.09 2.55 -1.36
C THR A 21 83.04 2.64 -0.16
N GLY A 22 84.30 2.26 -0.34
CA GLY A 22 85.31 2.32 0.73
C GLY A 22 85.09 1.32 1.88
N ILE A 23 84.53 0.14 1.58
CA ILE A 23 84.22 -0.91 2.57
C ILE A 23 85.52 -1.52 3.10
N ASP A 24 85.63 -1.70 4.42
CA ASP A 24 86.83 -2.20 5.11
C ASP A 24 86.59 -3.50 5.90
N ASN A 25 85.73 -4.38 5.37
CA ASN A 25 85.33 -5.68 5.93
C ASN A 25 84.69 -5.67 7.32
N ARG A 26 84.34 -4.50 7.87
CA ARG A 26 83.54 -4.39 9.09
C ARG A 26 82.06 -4.64 8.80
N LYS A 27 81.36 -5.15 9.80
CA LYS A 27 79.89 -5.28 9.74
C LYS A 27 79.26 -3.88 9.67
N LEU A 28 78.40 -3.69 8.66
CA LEU A 28 77.62 -2.48 8.48
C LEU A 28 76.17 -2.72 8.92
N GLN A 29 75.59 -1.67 9.47
CA GLN A 29 74.18 -1.54 9.76
C GLN A 29 73.61 -0.33 9.04
N TYR A 30 72.31 -0.32 8.85
CA TYR A 30 71.62 0.85 8.35
C TYR A 30 70.32 1.10 9.10
N SER A 31 69.90 2.37 9.16
CA SER A 31 68.57 2.78 9.57
C SER A 31 67.91 3.58 8.46
N ILE A 32 66.59 3.50 8.39
CA ILE A 32 65.78 4.19 7.40
C ILE A 32 64.64 4.91 8.11
N SER A 33 64.34 6.13 7.67
CA SER A 33 63.14 6.83 8.07
C SER A 33 62.33 7.29 6.86
N SER A 34 61.03 7.46 7.06
CA SER A 34 60.09 7.98 6.07
C SER A 34 59.22 9.06 6.69
N ALA A 35 58.75 10.01 5.89
CA ALA A 35 57.97 11.15 6.38
C ALA A 35 56.62 10.73 6.99
N ASP A 36 56.05 9.61 6.53
CA ASP A 36 54.84 9.02 7.09
C ASP A 36 55.03 8.29 8.43
N GLY A 37 56.27 8.16 8.92
CA GLY A 37 56.61 7.48 10.16
C GLY A 37 56.52 5.95 10.12
N ALA A 38 56.26 5.33 8.96
CA ALA A 38 56.25 3.87 8.82
C ALA A 38 57.64 3.25 9.03
N TYR A 39 58.68 4.02 8.69
CA TYR A 39 60.07 3.71 9.01
C TYR A 39 60.63 4.79 9.92
N THR A 40 61.38 4.40 10.94
CA THR A 40 62.03 5.32 11.87
C THR A 40 63.51 4.97 12.04
N HIS A 41 64.35 5.97 12.28
CA HIS A 41 65.78 5.76 12.52
C HIS A 41 66.09 4.90 13.77
N GLN A 42 65.08 4.60 14.60
CA GLN A 42 65.20 3.68 15.73
C GLN A 42 65.28 2.22 15.28
N GLN A 43 64.79 1.89 14.08
CA GLN A 43 64.90 0.56 13.49
C GLN A 43 66.26 0.42 12.78
N VAL A 44 67.07 -0.52 13.26
CA VAL A 44 68.41 -0.80 12.72
C VAL A 44 68.44 -2.17 12.10
N TYR A 45 68.93 -2.23 10.86
CA TYR A 45 69.03 -3.43 10.04
C TYR A 45 70.50 -3.74 9.79
N THR A 46 70.85 -5.03 9.72
CA THR A 46 72.23 -5.45 9.41
C THR A 46 72.37 -5.68 7.91
N VAL A 47 73.43 -5.12 7.30
CA VAL A 47 73.77 -5.41 5.90
C VAL A 47 74.33 -6.83 5.84
N SER A 48 73.78 -7.68 4.97
CA SER A 48 74.20 -9.08 4.90
C SER A 48 75.63 -9.24 4.36
N ASP A 49 76.31 -10.33 4.72
CA ASP A 49 77.67 -10.60 4.24
C ASP A 49 77.73 -10.73 2.70
N ASN A 50 76.64 -11.21 2.07
CA ASN A 50 76.51 -11.28 0.62
C ASN A 50 76.39 -9.90 -0.02
N ASP A 51 75.59 -9.01 0.58
CA ASP A 51 75.43 -7.63 0.08
C ASP A 51 76.72 -6.81 0.25
N LEU A 52 77.46 -7.05 1.34
CA LEU A 52 78.78 -6.48 1.57
C LEU A 52 79.77 -6.93 0.48
N ALA A 53 79.80 -8.22 0.15
CA ALA A 53 80.63 -8.76 -0.92
C ALA A 53 80.24 -8.24 -2.31
N ALA A 54 78.95 -7.98 -2.54
CA ALA A 54 78.43 -7.39 -3.78
C ALA A 54 78.66 -5.87 -3.87
N GLY A 55 79.02 -5.20 -2.77
CA GLY A 55 79.17 -3.75 -2.69
C GLY A 55 77.85 -2.98 -2.82
N THR A 56 76.70 -3.64 -2.67
CA THR A 56 75.38 -3.02 -2.79
C THR A 56 74.32 -3.81 -2.04
N PHE A 57 73.31 -3.12 -1.51
CA PHE A 57 72.10 -3.74 -0.97
C PHE A 57 70.85 -2.99 -1.45
N THR A 58 69.70 -3.66 -1.41
CA THR A 58 68.43 -3.08 -1.87
C THR A 58 67.39 -3.10 -0.76
N ILE A 59 66.84 -1.93 -0.44
CA ILE A 59 65.66 -1.80 0.42
C ILE A 59 64.43 -1.86 -0.49
N SER A 60 63.57 -2.86 -0.29
CA SER A 60 62.36 -3.09 -1.10
C SER A 60 61.09 -2.84 -0.28
N ASN A 61 59.93 -2.97 -0.93
CA ASN A 61 58.61 -2.81 -0.32
C ASN A 61 58.32 -1.36 0.16
N LEU A 62 58.80 -0.37 -0.62
CA LEU A 62 58.69 1.06 -0.29
C LEU A 62 57.57 1.71 -1.11
N LYS A 63 56.77 2.54 -0.44
CA LYS A 63 55.71 3.34 -1.07
C LYS A 63 56.29 4.66 -1.61
N PRO A 64 55.51 5.48 -2.34
CA PRO A 64 55.96 6.82 -2.72
C PRO A 64 56.13 7.68 -1.46
N ASP A 65 57.37 8.04 -1.15
CA ASP A 65 57.73 8.92 -0.04
C ASP A 65 59.18 9.42 -0.22
N THR A 66 59.61 10.34 0.63
CA THR A 66 61.02 10.69 0.80
C THR A 66 61.59 9.88 1.95
N TYR A 67 62.69 9.16 1.67
CA TYR A 67 63.36 8.30 2.61
C TYR A 67 64.73 8.86 2.99
N GLU A 68 65.04 8.86 4.28
CA GLU A 68 66.38 9.16 4.78
C GLU A 68 67.04 7.86 5.22
N VAL A 69 68.22 7.56 4.66
CA VAL A 69 68.95 6.32 4.94
C VAL A 69 70.30 6.68 5.52
N ASN A 70 70.61 6.07 6.66
CA ASN A 70 71.89 6.19 7.35
C ASN A 70 72.58 4.83 7.38
N VAL A 71 73.83 4.74 6.95
CA VAL A 71 74.63 3.49 6.94
C VAL A 71 75.84 3.69 7.84
N PHE A 72 76.05 2.82 8.83
CA PHE A 72 77.06 3.00 9.87
C PHE A 72 77.68 1.66 10.31
N THR A 73 78.88 1.69 10.89
CA THR A 73 79.53 0.50 11.45
C THR A 73 79.12 0.29 12.91
N VAL A 74 79.08 -0.96 13.38
CA VAL A 74 78.63 -1.35 14.74
C VAL A 74 79.45 -0.74 15.89
N ALA A 75 80.68 -0.25 15.64
CA ALA A 75 81.67 0.02 16.68
C ALA A 75 82.19 1.47 16.79
N THR A 76 81.69 2.44 16.01
CA THR A 76 82.21 3.83 16.05
C THR A 76 81.15 4.90 15.84
N SER A 77 81.36 6.07 16.46
CA SER A 77 80.57 7.30 16.29
C SER A 77 80.75 8.00 14.93
N CYS A 78 81.52 7.42 14.01
CA CYS A 78 81.68 7.95 12.66
C CYS A 78 80.51 7.50 11.77
N HIS A 79 79.64 8.45 11.44
CA HIS A 79 78.50 8.23 10.57
C HIS A 79 78.71 9.08 9.31
N PRO A 80 78.65 8.51 8.09
CA PRO A 80 78.55 9.31 6.89
C PRO A 80 77.29 10.20 6.97
N PRO A 81 77.25 11.32 6.22
CA PRO A 81 76.06 12.17 6.21
C PRO A 81 74.83 11.36 5.78
N VAL A 82 73.71 11.58 6.47
CA VAL A 82 72.41 11.00 6.11
C VAL A 82 72.10 11.40 4.67
N GLN A 83 71.78 10.41 3.84
CA GLN A 83 71.38 10.66 2.47
C GLN A 83 69.86 10.57 2.36
N SER A 84 69.26 11.50 1.63
CA SER A 84 67.84 11.46 1.30
C SER A 84 67.61 11.02 -0.14
N VAL A 85 66.53 10.29 -0.38
CA VAL A 85 66.11 9.88 -1.71
C VAL A 85 64.59 9.86 -1.80
N ARG A 86 64.04 10.34 -2.92
CA ARG A 86 62.60 10.39 -3.15
C ARG A 86 62.14 9.27 -4.07
N ILE A 87 61.14 8.53 -3.62
CA ILE A 87 60.33 7.62 -4.43
C ILE A 87 59.03 8.36 -4.80
N THR A 88 58.76 8.44 -6.10
CA THR A 88 57.58 9.03 -6.72
C THR A 88 56.72 7.94 -7.35
N ALA A 89 55.42 8.20 -7.50
CA ALA A 89 54.51 7.38 -8.30
C ALA A 89 53.97 8.14 -9.52
N PRO A 90 53.47 7.43 -10.55
CA PRO A 90 52.59 8.01 -11.57
C PRO A 90 51.37 8.70 -10.95
N ALA A 91 50.74 9.61 -11.71
CA ALA A 91 49.45 10.17 -11.32
C ALA A 91 48.40 9.06 -11.13
N GLU A 92 47.48 9.24 -10.20
CA GLU A 92 46.43 8.27 -9.91
C GLU A 92 45.56 7.97 -11.15
N LEU A 93 45.35 6.68 -11.44
CA LEU A 93 44.43 6.23 -12.47
C LEU A 93 42.98 6.51 -12.05
N LYS A 94 42.24 7.24 -12.89
CA LYS A 94 40.82 7.58 -12.66
C LYS A 94 40.07 7.73 -13.98
N GLY A 95 38.74 7.62 -13.94
CA GLY A 95 37.81 7.92 -15.02
C GLY A 95 36.41 8.27 -14.47
N THR A 96 35.49 8.53 -15.38
CA THR A 96 34.07 8.79 -15.10
C THR A 96 33.24 7.61 -15.60
N VAL A 97 32.38 7.05 -14.73
CA VAL A 97 31.47 5.95 -15.08
C VAL A 97 30.03 6.44 -14.94
N THR A 98 29.26 6.37 -16.02
CA THR A 98 27.83 6.70 -16.08
C THR A 98 27.05 5.54 -16.68
N GLY A 99 25.74 5.48 -16.42
CA GLY A 99 24.89 4.37 -16.81
C GLY A 99 23.60 4.87 -17.46
N ILE A 100 23.09 4.09 -18.40
CA ILE A 100 21.78 4.26 -19.01
C ILE A 100 20.96 3.03 -18.64
N ASP A 101 19.85 3.26 -17.95
CA ASP A 101 18.93 2.22 -17.50
C ASP A 101 18.26 1.50 -18.68
N GLU A 102 17.78 0.29 -18.43
CA GLU A 102 16.91 -0.38 -19.39
C GLU A 102 15.59 0.38 -19.52
N ILE A 103 15.10 0.55 -20.75
CA ILE A 103 13.75 1.06 -21.00
C ILE A 103 12.71 -0.04 -20.69
N CYS A 104 13.04 -1.30 -21.03
CA CYS A 104 12.13 -2.44 -21.00
C CYS A 104 12.78 -3.62 -20.27
N ALA A 105 12.05 -4.24 -19.35
CA ALA A 105 12.59 -5.35 -18.56
C ALA A 105 13.02 -6.51 -19.46
N SER A 106 14.18 -7.12 -19.14
CA SER A 106 14.69 -8.34 -19.80
C SER A 106 15.07 -8.18 -21.27
N GLU A 107 15.22 -6.95 -21.77
CA GLU A 107 15.72 -6.71 -23.13
C GLU A 107 17.24 -6.57 -23.18
N ASN A 108 17.92 -6.47 -22.03
CA ASN A 108 19.35 -6.28 -21.91
C ASN A 108 19.82 -5.04 -22.69
N ARG A 109 19.08 -3.93 -22.59
CA ARG A 109 19.34 -2.70 -23.36
C ARG A 109 20.01 -1.58 -22.56
N GLY A 110 20.41 -1.84 -21.33
CA GLY A 110 21.20 -0.91 -20.54
C GLY A 110 22.61 -0.73 -21.09
N GLU A 111 23.22 0.41 -20.77
CA GLU A 111 24.58 0.76 -21.18
C GLU A 111 25.40 1.30 -20.00
N ILE A 112 26.71 1.04 -19.99
CA ILE A 112 27.67 1.69 -19.09
C ILE A 112 28.70 2.41 -19.93
N HIS A 113 28.87 3.70 -19.67
CA HIS A 113 29.78 4.59 -20.37
C HIS A 113 30.95 4.93 -19.45
N ILE A 114 32.17 4.68 -19.92
CA ILE A 114 33.42 5.03 -19.25
C ILE A 114 34.09 6.14 -20.06
N THR A 115 34.37 7.28 -19.44
CA THR A 115 34.97 8.44 -20.11
C THR A 115 36.05 9.10 -19.26
N ASN A 116 36.80 10.04 -19.85
CA ASN A 116 37.79 10.88 -19.15
C ASN A 116 38.86 10.11 -18.36
N ILE A 117 39.35 8.97 -18.91
CA ILE A 117 40.39 8.20 -18.24
C ILE A 117 41.72 8.97 -18.24
N GLN A 118 42.29 9.18 -17.06
CA GLN A 118 43.47 9.98 -16.78
C GLN A 118 44.37 9.29 -15.73
N GLY A 119 45.66 9.62 -15.74
CA GLY A 119 46.65 9.05 -14.82
C GLY A 119 47.03 7.60 -15.15
N GLY A 120 47.91 6.99 -14.36
CA GLY A 120 48.52 5.71 -14.68
C GLY A 120 49.42 5.77 -15.91
N THR A 121 49.73 4.59 -16.46
CA THR A 121 50.56 4.40 -17.67
C THR A 121 49.77 3.65 -18.74
N GLY A 122 49.36 4.35 -19.81
CA GLY A 122 48.66 3.72 -20.93
C GLY A 122 49.52 2.65 -21.66
N PRO A 123 48.89 1.73 -22.43
CA PRO A 123 47.45 1.60 -22.71
C PRO A 123 46.61 1.17 -21.50
N TYR A 124 45.32 1.53 -21.52
CA TYR A 124 44.36 1.15 -20.50
C TYR A 124 43.46 0.01 -20.97
N PHE A 125 42.92 -0.72 -20.02
CA PHE A 125 42.02 -1.84 -20.21
C PHE A 125 40.84 -1.71 -19.25
N VAL A 126 39.66 -2.15 -19.67
CA VAL A 126 38.45 -2.10 -18.85
C VAL A 126 37.78 -3.46 -18.80
N THR A 127 37.01 -3.69 -17.74
CA THR A 127 36.23 -4.91 -17.56
C THR A 127 35.01 -4.62 -16.68
N LYS A 128 33.99 -5.47 -16.78
CA LYS A 128 32.75 -5.40 -16.00
C LYS A 128 32.46 -6.76 -15.36
N GLU A 129 31.92 -6.73 -14.15
CA GLU A 129 31.33 -7.91 -13.51
C GLU A 129 30.01 -7.54 -12.82
N TYR A 130 29.05 -8.47 -12.84
CA TYR A 130 27.76 -8.33 -12.16
C TYR A 130 27.55 -9.49 -11.19
N LYS A 131 26.92 -9.23 -10.04
CA LYS A 131 26.39 -10.30 -9.18
C LYS A 131 24.96 -10.64 -9.61
N THR A 132 24.62 -11.92 -9.59
CA THR A 132 23.29 -12.44 -9.94
C THR A 132 22.21 -12.16 -8.88
N SER A 133 22.57 -11.61 -7.72
CA SER A 133 21.64 -11.33 -6.60
C SER A 133 21.62 -9.85 -6.21
N PHE A 134 20.41 -9.29 -6.08
CA PHE A 134 20.11 -7.93 -5.60
C PHE A 134 20.32 -7.79 -4.08
N ASP A 135 21.49 -8.19 -3.55
CA ASP A 135 21.83 -7.97 -2.15
C ASP A 135 22.60 -6.65 -2.01
N ASN A 136 21.92 -5.63 -1.50
CA ASN A 136 22.47 -4.31 -1.22
C ASN A 136 23.57 -4.30 -0.14
N SER A 137 23.80 -5.41 0.57
CA SER A 137 24.69 -5.46 1.74
C SER A 137 26.16 -5.71 1.42
N THR A 138 26.51 -6.11 0.18
CA THR A 138 27.91 -6.28 -0.22
C THR A 138 28.21 -5.55 -1.54
N PRO A 139 29.25 -4.68 -1.60
CA PRO A 139 29.76 -4.23 -2.89
C PRO A 139 30.18 -5.46 -3.71
N PRO A 140 29.97 -5.50 -5.04
CA PRO A 140 30.57 -6.53 -5.86
C PRO A 140 32.11 -6.48 -5.68
N VAL A 141 32.75 -7.63 -5.46
CA VAL A 141 34.19 -7.74 -5.15
C VAL A 141 34.90 -8.40 -6.33
N GLU A 142 36.09 -7.87 -6.61
CA GLU A 142 37.12 -8.24 -7.60
C GLU A 142 36.63 -8.76 -8.95
N VAL A 143 36.77 -7.90 -9.96
CA VAL A 143 36.55 -8.27 -11.34
C VAL A 143 37.55 -9.33 -11.77
N ASP A 144 37.07 -10.42 -12.39
CA ASP A 144 37.91 -11.46 -13.01
C ASP A 144 38.93 -10.84 -13.99
N ASP A 145 40.22 -10.98 -13.66
CA ASP A 145 41.34 -10.44 -14.44
C ASP A 145 41.53 -11.08 -15.82
N SER A 146 40.74 -12.10 -16.16
CA SER A 146 40.85 -12.85 -17.42
C SER A 146 40.06 -12.25 -18.60
N ILE A 147 39.23 -11.21 -18.40
CA ILE A 147 38.38 -10.62 -19.46
C ILE A 147 38.50 -9.09 -19.48
N TYR A 148 39.70 -8.59 -19.80
CA TYR A 148 39.93 -7.17 -20.04
C TYR A 148 39.81 -6.83 -21.53
N GLU A 149 38.96 -5.86 -21.84
CA GLU A 149 38.84 -5.29 -23.18
C GLU A 149 39.77 -4.08 -23.33
N PRO A 150 40.57 -3.97 -24.42
CA PRO A 150 41.37 -2.79 -24.67
C PRO A 150 40.47 -1.59 -24.94
N ILE A 151 40.87 -0.43 -24.42
CA ILE A 151 40.13 0.80 -24.72
C ILE A 151 40.27 1.14 -26.20
N ASN A 152 39.14 1.19 -26.87
CA ASN A 152 39.00 1.64 -28.24
C ASN A 152 38.91 3.18 -28.22
N ASN A 153 39.91 3.87 -28.78
CA ASN A 153 39.93 5.34 -28.93
C ASN A 153 38.88 5.81 -29.96
N LEU A 154 37.61 5.49 -29.76
CA LEU A 154 36.57 5.75 -30.76
C LEU A 154 36.23 7.22 -30.94
N ASP A 155 36.66 8.12 -30.05
CA ASP A 155 36.46 9.58 -30.21
C ASP A 155 37.62 10.45 -29.67
N GLY A 156 38.83 9.89 -29.52
CA GLY A 156 40.00 10.65 -29.03
C GLY A 156 39.99 10.99 -27.52
N VAL A 157 38.97 10.52 -26.79
CA VAL A 157 38.90 10.52 -25.33
C VAL A 157 39.04 9.06 -24.91
N ASN A 158 39.99 8.71 -24.04
CA ASN A 158 40.15 7.34 -23.54
C ASN A 158 38.82 6.82 -22.93
N SER A 159 37.97 6.16 -23.73
CA SER A 159 36.57 5.87 -23.40
C SER A 159 36.16 4.47 -23.87
N HIS A 160 35.14 3.92 -23.23
CA HIS A 160 34.59 2.61 -23.58
C HIS A 160 33.11 2.54 -23.22
N VAL A 161 32.34 1.75 -23.97
CA VAL A 161 30.90 1.54 -23.72
C VAL A 161 30.61 0.05 -23.63
N PHE A 162 30.08 -0.38 -22.49
CA PHE A 162 29.47 -1.70 -22.34
C PHE A 162 28.00 -1.63 -22.69
N ASN A 163 27.60 -2.28 -23.77
CA ASN A 163 26.20 -2.43 -24.17
C ASN A 163 25.64 -3.78 -23.72
N GLY A 164 24.34 -3.99 -23.92
CA GLY A 164 23.74 -5.31 -23.74
C GLY A 164 23.49 -5.68 -22.28
N LEU A 165 23.29 -4.69 -21.40
CA LEU A 165 23.25 -4.88 -19.95
C LEU A 165 21.83 -5.02 -19.43
N ASP A 166 21.63 -5.96 -18.51
CA ASP A 166 20.39 -6.07 -17.75
C ASP A 166 20.40 -5.26 -16.46
N GLY A 167 19.20 -5.02 -15.91
CA GLY A 167 19.00 -4.28 -14.66
C GLY A 167 19.67 -4.91 -13.45
N LYS A 168 20.93 -4.56 -13.21
CA LYS A 168 21.77 -5.09 -12.14
C LYS A 168 22.76 -4.05 -11.62
N LYS A 169 23.39 -4.38 -10.50
CA LYS A 169 24.55 -3.64 -9.99
C LYS A 169 25.85 -4.23 -10.58
N TYR A 170 26.63 -3.37 -11.20
CA TYR A 170 27.89 -3.70 -11.87
C TYR A 170 29.09 -3.15 -11.09
N SER A 171 30.18 -3.93 -11.07
CA SER A 171 31.53 -3.46 -10.74
C SER A 171 32.29 -3.22 -12.04
N ILE A 172 32.95 -2.07 -12.14
CA ILE A 172 33.74 -1.68 -13.29
C ILE A 172 35.18 -1.48 -12.82
N ALA A 173 36.13 -2.13 -13.49
CA ALA A 173 37.55 -1.94 -13.22
C ALA A 173 38.25 -1.32 -14.44
N ILE A 174 39.00 -0.25 -14.21
CA ILE A 174 39.92 0.36 -15.18
C ILE A 174 41.33 0.00 -14.75
N LYS A 175 42.12 -0.55 -15.66
CA LYS A 175 43.49 -1.02 -15.44
C LYS A 175 44.43 -0.34 -16.41
N ASP A 176 45.66 -0.06 -15.98
CA ASP A 176 46.72 0.45 -16.86
C ASP A 176 47.67 -0.66 -17.32
N SER A 177 48.68 -0.32 -18.14
CA SER A 177 49.60 -1.30 -18.73
C SER A 177 50.54 -1.99 -17.72
N ASN A 178 50.63 -1.49 -16.47
CA ASN A 178 51.41 -2.11 -15.39
C ASN A 178 50.53 -3.11 -14.64
N ALA A 179 50.36 -4.26 -15.29
CA ALA A 179 49.17 -5.10 -15.27
C ALA A 179 48.86 -5.93 -14.01
N THR A 180 49.40 -5.66 -12.82
CA THR A 180 49.08 -6.51 -11.65
C THR A 180 48.24 -5.80 -10.59
N ASN A 181 48.50 -4.52 -10.25
CA ASN A 181 47.84 -3.88 -9.11
C ASN A 181 47.40 -2.41 -9.32
N CYS A 182 47.55 -1.83 -10.51
CA CYS A 182 46.97 -0.51 -10.83
C CYS A 182 45.54 -0.67 -11.34
N LYS A 183 44.55 -0.59 -10.44
CA LYS A 183 43.14 -0.64 -10.82
C LYS A 183 42.35 0.49 -10.16
N ALA A 184 41.52 1.17 -10.93
CA ALA A 184 40.46 2.03 -10.42
C ALA A 184 39.13 1.27 -10.46
N LEU A 185 38.40 1.24 -9.34
CA LEU A 185 37.14 0.51 -9.20
C LEU A 185 35.96 1.46 -9.06
N TYR A 186 34.89 1.17 -9.80
CA TYR A 186 33.63 1.91 -9.78
C TYR A 186 32.46 0.95 -9.59
N PHE A 187 31.38 1.47 -9.01
CA PHE A 187 30.12 0.75 -8.82
C PHE A 187 28.99 1.56 -9.43
N ILE A 188 28.16 0.90 -10.23
CA ILE A 188 27.00 1.52 -10.84
C ILE A 188 25.83 0.54 -10.87
N THR A 189 24.61 1.05 -10.77
CA THR A 189 23.39 0.27 -10.91
C THR A 189 22.72 0.67 -12.21
N ILE A 190 22.41 -0.32 -13.05
CA ILE A 190 21.48 -0.17 -14.17
C ILE A 190 20.11 -0.56 -13.65
N GLY A 191 19.14 0.34 -13.79
CA GLY A 191 17.73 0.08 -13.48
C GLY A 191 17.20 -1.06 -14.36
N SER A 192 16.52 -2.02 -13.74
CA SER A 192 15.72 -3.00 -14.47
C SER A 192 14.59 -2.27 -15.17
N GLY A 193 14.40 -2.54 -16.46
CA GLY A 193 13.36 -1.85 -17.22
C GLY A 193 11.96 -2.14 -16.68
N ASP A 194 10.96 -1.42 -17.19
CA ASP A 194 9.60 -1.51 -16.67
C ASP A 194 8.94 -2.87 -17.00
N SER A 195 8.36 -3.53 -15.98
CA SER A 195 7.55 -4.76 -16.11
C SER A 195 6.25 -4.62 -15.32
N PHE A 196 5.16 -5.23 -15.82
CA PHE A 196 3.84 -5.15 -15.19
C PHE A 196 2.98 -6.39 -15.43
N GLU A 197 2.07 -6.64 -14.48
CA GLU A 197 1.01 -7.66 -14.57
C GLU A 197 -0.33 -7.00 -14.22
N PRO A 198 -1.20 -6.67 -15.20
CA PRO A 198 -2.40 -5.89 -14.92
C PRO A 198 -3.49 -6.74 -14.26
N VAL A 199 -4.10 -6.20 -13.22
CA VAL A 199 -5.25 -6.76 -12.50
C VAL A 199 -6.41 -5.78 -12.61
N ILE A 200 -7.59 -6.31 -12.95
CA ILE A 200 -8.81 -5.52 -13.13
C ILE A 200 -9.68 -5.62 -11.89
N ASN A 201 -10.00 -4.48 -11.29
CA ASN A 201 -10.91 -4.38 -10.16
C ASN A 201 -12.18 -3.65 -10.59
N VAL A 202 -13.32 -4.33 -10.53
CA VAL A 202 -14.64 -3.75 -10.83
C VAL A 202 -15.37 -3.47 -9.52
N THR A 203 -15.88 -2.25 -9.38
CA THR A 203 -16.62 -1.77 -8.21
C THR A 203 -17.86 -0.99 -8.66
N TYR A 204 -18.85 -0.89 -7.78
CA TYR A 204 -20.13 -0.25 -8.09
C TYR A 204 -20.47 0.91 -7.13
N PRO A 205 -19.61 1.95 -7.01
CA PRO A 205 -19.84 3.02 -6.05
C PRO A 205 -21.10 3.83 -6.36
N CYS A 206 -21.65 4.51 -5.36
CA CYS A 206 -22.70 5.49 -5.59
C CYS A 206 -22.16 6.77 -6.24
N ASN A 207 -22.91 7.33 -7.19
CA ASN A 207 -22.61 8.63 -7.76
C ASN A 207 -22.96 9.77 -6.80
N PRO A 208 -22.00 10.59 -6.36
CA PRO A 208 -22.28 11.64 -5.38
C PRO A 208 -23.14 12.79 -5.95
N VAL A 209 -23.31 12.88 -7.27
CA VAL A 209 -24.11 13.91 -7.93
C VAL A 209 -25.51 13.40 -8.26
N THR A 210 -25.63 12.18 -8.78
CA THR A 210 -26.91 11.65 -9.26
C THR A 210 -27.58 10.67 -8.28
N ASN A 211 -26.85 10.23 -7.24
CA ASN A 211 -27.31 9.25 -6.27
C ASN A 211 -27.78 7.92 -6.92
N LYS A 212 -27.07 7.52 -7.99
CA LYS A 212 -27.29 6.28 -8.73
C LYS A 212 -26.03 5.41 -8.70
N PRO A 213 -26.15 4.07 -8.71
CA PRO A 213 -24.98 3.21 -8.82
C PRO A 213 -24.24 3.49 -10.13
N MET A 214 -22.91 3.52 -10.08
CA MET A 214 -22.05 3.67 -11.26
C MET A 214 -21.06 2.52 -11.34
N VAL A 215 -20.56 2.21 -12.54
CA VAL A 215 -19.46 1.26 -12.72
C VAL A 215 -18.14 2.01 -12.60
N LYS A 216 -17.25 1.51 -11.76
CA LYS A 216 -15.86 1.97 -11.65
C LYS A 216 -14.92 0.79 -11.83
N ILE A 217 -14.09 0.86 -12.86
CA ILE A 217 -13.01 -0.10 -13.14
C ILE A 217 -11.68 0.57 -12.80
N VAL A 218 -10.84 -0.13 -12.04
CA VAL A 218 -9.47 0.31 -11.72
C VAL A 218 -8.50 -0.79 -12.15
N VAL A 219 -7.50 -0.42 -12.93
CA VAL A 219 -6.41 -1.31 -13.35
C VAL A 219 -5.22 -1.13 -12.41
N THR A 220 -4.76 -2.20 -11.79
CA THR A 220 -3.61 -2.19 -10.87
C THR A 220 -2.49 -3.09 -11.38
N ASN A 221 -1.23 -2.78 -11.07
CA ASN A 221 -0.09 -3.62 -11.40
C ASN A 221 0.23 -4.58 -10.24
N LYS A 222 0.02 -5.89 -10.41
CA LYS A 222 0.31 -6.90 -9.39
C LYS A 222 1.80 -7.02 -9.03
N LEU A 223 2.70 -6.62 -9.93
CA LEU A 223 4.14 -6.66 -9.67
C LEU A 223 4.61 -5.49 -8.80
N ASP A 224 3.80 -4.44 -8.65
CA ASP A 224 4.10 -3.32 -7.77
C ASP A 224 3.36 -3.47 -6.43
N PRO A 225 4.05 -3.37 -5.27
CA PRO A 225 3.41 -3.49 -3.96
C PRO A 225 2.30 -2.47 -3.68
N LYS A 226 2.29 -1.32 -4.38
CA LYS A 226 1.26 -0.29 -4.27
C LYS A 226 0.23 -0.39 -5.41
N GLY A 227 0.32 -1.40 -6.28
CA GLY A 227 -0.54 -1.56 -7.44
C GLY A 227 -0.29 -0.53 -8.55
N ALA A 228 0.80 0.22 -8.51
CA ALA A 228 1.04 1.38 -9.35
C ALA A 228 1.70 1.04 -10.69
N PHE A 229 1.36 1.83 -11.71
CA PHE A 229 2.09 1.90 -12.97
C PHE A 229 3.02 3.12 -12.91
N VAL A 230 4.33 2.90 -12.92
CA VAL A 230 5.35 3.96 -12.86
C VAL A 230 5.88 4.18 -14.27
N GLY A 231 5.54 5.31 -14.89
CA GLY A 231 5.92 5.61 -16.27
C GLY A 231 4.73 6.05 -17.13
N ASN A 232 4.96 6.19 -18.43
CA ASN A 232 3.97 6.71 -19.38
C ASN A 232 3.09 5.60 -19.95
N TYR A 233 2.34 4.93 -19.08
CA TYR A 233 1.38 3.90 -19.48
C TYR A 233 0.11 4.51 -20.08
N LYS A 234 -0.52 3.76 -20.98
CA LYS A 234 -1.86 4.07 -21.47
C LYS A 234 -2.79 2.87 -21.31
N PHE A 235 -4.06 3.18 -21.07
CA PHE A 235 -5.12 2.21 -20.83
C PHE A 235 -6.25 2.45 -21.82
N SER A 236 -6.76 1.40 -22.43
CA SER A 236 -7.91 1.44 -23.33
C SER A 236 -8.94 0.41 -22.87
N LEU A 237 -10.22 0.73 -22.97
CA LEU A 237 -11.33 -0.18 -22.70
C LEU A 237 -12.05 -0.47 -24.01
N ASP A 238 -12.27 -1.74 -24.35
CA ASP A 238 -13.02 -2.20 -25.53
C ASP A 238 -12.59 -1.55 -26.85
N ASN A 239 -11.28 -1.38 -27.04
CA ASN A 239 -10.67 -0.73 -28.21
C ASN A 239 -11.04 0.75 -28.39
N LEU A 240 -11.60 1.40 -27.36
CA LEU A 240 -11.79 2.85 -27.36
C LEU A 240 -10.45 3.57 -27.24
N PRO A 241 -10.35 4.86 -27.62
CA PRO A 241 -9.09 5.61 -27.56
C PRO A 241 -8.36 5.45 -26.22
N ALA A 242 -7.04 5.28 -26.22
CA ALA A 242 -6.31 5.10 -24.97
C ALA A 242 -6.27 6.40 -24.12
N GLN A 243 -6.16 6.25 -22.80
CA GLN A 243 -6.02 7.34 -21.83
C GLN A 243 -4.86 7.05 -20.87
N THR A 244 -4.34 8.08 -20.19
CA THR A 244 -3.27 7.91 -19.19
C THR A 244 -3.77 7.45 -17.82
N SER A 245 -5.06 7.67 -17.54
CA SER A 245 -5.69 7.20 -16.31
C SER A 245 -5.95 5.69 -16.35
N ASN A 246 -5.62 5.00 -15.27
CA ASN A 246 -5.94 3.58 -15.06
C ASN A 246 -7.37 3.36 -14.55
N ILE A 247 -8.22 4.40 -14.55
CA ILE A 247 -9.59 4.36 -14.03
C ILE A 247 -10.59 4.61 -15.16
N PHE A 248 -11.61 3.76 -15.27
CA PHE A 248 -12.74 3.92 -16.17
C PHE A 248 -14.02 4.07 -15.35
N LEU A 249 -14.83 5.07 -15.67
CA LEU A 249 -16.08 5.39 -14.98
C LEU A 249 -17.24 5.39 -15.96
N SER A 250 -18.39 4.81 -15.58
CA SER A 250 -19.59 4.85 -16.42
C SER A 250 -20.17 6.26 -16.61
N THR A 251 -19.78 7.20 -15.76
CA THR A 251 -20.14 8.62 -15.86
C THR A 251 -19.37 9.37 -16.94
N ASP A 252 -18.26 8.81 -17.43
CA ASP A 252 -17.57 9.38 -18.58
C ASP A 252 -18.39 9.07 -19.84
N PRO A 253 -18.81 10.09 -20.62
CA PRO A 253 -19.59 9.90 -21.85
C PRO A 253 -18.98 8.90 -22.84
N LYS A 254 -17.66 8.72 -22.80
CA LYS A 254 -16.92 7.76 -23.62
C LYS A 254 -17.29 6.31 -23.31
N TYR A 255 -17.63 6.00 -22.06
CA TYR A 255 -17.89 4.63 -21.59
C TYR A 255 -19.34 4.39 -21.18
N THR A 256 -20.19 5.44 -21.09
CA THR A 256 -21.58 5.30 -20.64
C THR A 256 -22.36 4.22 -21.40
N LYS A 257 -22.15 4.09 -22.72
CA LYS A 257 -22.87 3.11 -23.55
C LYS A 257 -22.41 1.66 -23.30
N GLN A 258 -21.16 1.48 -22.88
CA GLN A 258 -20.53 0.18 -22.64
C GLN A 258 -21.14 -0.48 -21.40
N PHE A 259 -21.62 0.32 -20.44
CA PHE A 259 -22.12 -0.17 -19.16
C PHE A 259 -23.64 -0.06 -19.01
N LEU A 260 -24.40 -0.16 -20.11
CA LEU A 260 -25.87 -0.13 -20.07
C LEU A 260 -26.50 -1.48 -19.76
N ALA A 261 -25.77 -2.58 -19.98
CA ALA A 261 -26.25 -3.94 -19.78
C ALA A 261 -25.08 -4.86 -19.41
N PRO A 262 -25.37 -6.06 -18.87
CA PRO A 262 -24.32 -7.02 -18.56
C PRO A 262 -23.54 -7.43 -19.83
N ALA A 263 -22.22 -7.27 -19.81
CA ALA A 263 -21.35 -7.55 -20.94
C ALA A 263 -19.94 -7.95 -20.51
N TYR A 264 -19.22 -8.62 -21.42
CA TYR A 264 -17.79 -8.86 -21.27
C TYR A 264 -17.00 -7.69 -21.84
N HIS A 265 -15.99 -7.26 -21.09
CA HIS A 265 -15.12 -6.15 -21.43
C HIS A 265 -13.67 -6.58 -21.47
N THR A 266 -12.86 -5.79 -22.18
CA THR A 266 -11.41 -5.97 -22.28
C THR A 266 -10.72 -4.66 -22.00
N VAL A 267 -9.62 -4.70 -21.24
CA VAL A 267 -8.78 -3.53 -20.98
C VAL A 267 -7.42 -3.77 -21.58
N PHE A 268 -7.01 -2.96 -22.55
CA PHE A 268 -5.66 -3.01 -23.10
C PHE A 268 -4.74 -2.07 -22.33
N VAL A 269 -3.56 -2.56 -21.94
CA VAL A 269 -2.52 -1.78 -21.27
C VAL A 269 -1.31 -1.67 -22.20
N GLU A 270 -1.00 -0.45 -22.61
CA GLU A 270 0.14 -0.10 -23.46
C GLU A 270 1.24 0.46 -22.55
N GLY A 271 2.39 -0.20 -22.53
CA GLY A 271 3.58 0.30 -21.83
C GLY A 271 4.23 1.51 -22.53
N PRO A 272 5.29 2.09 -21.93
CA PRO A 272 6.05 3.18 -22.55
C PRO A 272 6.57 2.81 -23.95
N ASN A 273 6.58 3.79 -24.87
CA ASN A 273 7.02 3.60 -26.26
C ASN A 273 8.41 2.94 -26.33
N GLY A 274 8.49 1.68 -26.78
CA GLY A 274 9.74 0.96 -26.97
C GLY A 274 9.74 -0.50 -26.51
N CYS A 275 8.73 -0.94 -25.75
CA CYS A 275 8.68 -2.29 -25.20
C CYS A 275 7.76 -3.23 -26.02
N PRO A 276 8.29 -4.12 -26.90
CA PRO A 276 7.54 -4.98 -27.80
C PRO A 276 6.70 -6.05 -27.09
N ASN A 277 7.04 -6.43 -25.84
CA ASN A 277 6.30 -7.41 -25.03
C ASN A 277 5.30 -6.77 -24.04
N ASN A 278 5.12 -5.44 -24.08
CA ASN A 278 4.34 -4.67 -23.09
C ASN A 278 2.90 -4.38 -23.53
N ASN A 279 2.34 -5.18 -24.43
CA ASN A 279 0.94 -5.12 -24.81
C ASN A 279 0.24 -6.37 -24.27
N VAL A 280 -0.19 -6.30 -23.01
CA VAL A 280 -0.95 -7.39 -22.40
C VAL A 280 -2.41 -7.18 -22.77
N LEU A 281 -3.01 -8.19 -23.42
CA LEU A 281 -4.46 -8.32 -23.53
C LEU A 281 -4.93 -9.19 -22.36
N PRO A 282 -5.45 -8.62 -21.27
CA PRO A 282 -5.94 -9.38 -20.13
C PRO A 282 -7.15 -10.22 -20.54
N THR A 283 -7.41 -11.27 -19.75
CA THR A 283 -8.63 -12.07 -19.87
C THR A 283 -9.88 -11.19 -19.82
N PRO A 284 -10.85 -11.38 -20.72
CA PRO A 284 -12.11 -10.65 -20.65
C PRO A 284 -12.79 -10.83 -19.29
N PHE A 285 -13.40 -9.76 -18.79
CA PHE A 285 -14.09 -9.76 -17.49
C PHE A 285 -15.53 -9.28 -17.66
N MET A 286 -16.42 -9.76 -16.80
CA MET A 286 -17.84 -9.43 -16.88
C MET A 286 -18.14 -8.21 -16.01
N VAL A 287 -18.88 -7.25 -16.57
CA VAL A 287 -19.47 -6.13 -15.82
C VAL A 287 -20.98 -6.30 -15.86
N THR A 288 -21.63 -6.18 -14.70
CA THR A 288 -23.10 -6.26 -14.55
C THR A 288 -23.56 -5.00 -13.83
N PRO A 289 -24.04 -3.97 -14.54
CA PRO A 289 -24.55 -2.75 -13.92
C PRO A 289 -25.65 -3.05 -12.91
N LEU A 290 -25.63 -2.36 -11.77
CA LEU A 290 -26.67 -2.50 -10.75
C LEU A 290 -27.91 -1.68 -11.13
N ASN A 291 -29.08 -2.22 -10.84
CA ASN A 291 -30.33 -1.45 -10.91
C ASN A 291 -30.30 -0.31 -9.89
N GLU A 292 -31.02 0.77 -10.16
CA GLU A 292 -31.18 1.87 -9.20
C GLU A 292 -31.83 1.36 -7.91
N LEU A 293 -31.43 1.93 -6.77
CA LEU A 293 -32.07 1.65 -5.50
C LEU A 293 -33.49 2.24 -5.53
N ASP A 294 -34.47 1.38 -5.26
CA ASP A 294 -35.89 1.75 -5.20
C ASP A 294 -36.46 1.25 -3.88
N VAL A 295 -37.15 2.11 -3.14
CA VAL A 295 -37.88 1.75 -1.93
C VAL A 295 -39.38 1.97 -2.10
N THR A 296 -40.15 0.98 -1.66
CA THR A 296 -41.59 1.10 -1.52
C THR A 296 -42.01 0.92 -0.06
N LEU A 297 -42.78 1.87 0.44
CA LEU A 297 -43.39 1.85 1.75
C LEU A 297 -44.83 1.36 1.64
N SER A 298 -45.23 0.42 2.48
CA SER A 298 -46.61 -0.05 2.55
C SER A 298 -47.02 -0.35 3.98
N ILE A 299 -48.30 -0.61 4.20
CA ILE A 299 -48.77 -1.20 5.45
C ILE A 299 -48.50 -2.70 5.38
N SER A 300 -48.00 -3.29 6.47
CA SER A 300 -47.84 -4.73 6.63
C SER A 300 -48.33 -5.13 8.01
N GLY A 301 -49.52 -5.72 8.09
CA GLY A 301 -50.14 -6.02 9.37
C GLY A 301 -50.74 -4.77 10.03
N LEU A 302 -51.05 -4.88 11.31
CA LEU A 302 -51.73 -3.82 12.04
C LEU A 302 -50.77 -2.70 12.43
N ASN A 303 -51.11 -1.46 12.08
CA ASN A 303 -50.38 -0.24 12.46
C ASN A 303 -48.86 -0.38 12.29
N THR A 304 -48.45 -1.06 11.22
CA THR A 304 -47.05 -1.40 10.95
C THR A 304 -46.73 -1.00 9.52
N ALA A 305 -45.78 -0.08 9.39
CA ALA A 305 -45.19 0.30 8.12
C ALA A 305 -44.11 -0.72 7.76
N MET A 306 -44.04 -1.14 6.50
CA MET A 306 -42.99 -2.01 5.97
C MET A 306 -42.39 -1.36 4.74
N ALA A 307 -41.07 -1.28 4.71
CA ALA A 307 -40.29 -0.85 3.57
C ALA A 307 -39.76 -2.09 2.82
N VAL A 308 -39.92 -2.10 1.51
CA VAL A 308 -39.32 -3.09 0.62
C VAL A 308 -38.37 -2.36 -0.31
N ALA A 309 -37.08 -2.66 -0.17
CA ALA A 309 -36.03 -2.10 -1.01
C ALA A 309 -35.59 -3.11 -2.08
N THR A 310 -35.35 -2.62 -3.30
CA THR A 310 -34.82 -3.40 -4.42
C THR A 310 -33.72 -2.62 -5.15
N GLY A 311 -32.87 -3.32 -5.90
CA GLY A 311 -31.76 -2.68 -6.62
C GLY A 311 -30.62 -2.21 -5.70
N GLY A 312 -29.77 -1.32 -6.20
CA GLY A 312 -28.52 -0.95 -5.54
C GLY A 312 -27.60 -2.15 -5.29
N SER A 313 -26.72 -2.00 -4.31
CA SER A 313 -25.70 -2.99 -3.91
C SER A 313 -26.14 -3.96 -2.81
N GLY A 314 -27.34 -3.77 -2.25
CA GLY A 314 -27.87 -4.59 -1.17
C GLY A 314 -27.45 -4.13 0.23
N ASN A 315 -27.56 -5.03 1.22
CA ASN A 315 -27.26 -4.78 2.64
C ASN A 315 -27.90 -3.49 3.19
N TYR A 316 -29.21 -3.36 2.97
CA TYR A 316 -29.92 -2.12 3.23
C TYR A 316 -29.99 -1.76 4.72
N LYS A 317 -29.80 -0.46 5.00
CA LYS A 317 -30.11 0.18 6.26
C LYS A 317 -31.35 1.06 6.11
N TYR A 318 -32.34 0.86 6.97
CA TYR A 318 -33.60 1.58 6.99
C TYR A 318 -33.59 2.62 8.11
N THR A 319 -34.05 3.83 7.81
CA THR A 319 -34.28 4.88 8.80
C THR A 319 -35.69 5.43 8.63
N PHE A 320 -36.55 5.17 9.61
CA PHE A 320 -37.94 5.61 9.62
C PHE A 320 -38.07 6.93 10.35
N PHE A 321 -38.89 7.81 9.78
CA PHE A 321 -39.28 9.10 10.32
C PHE A 321 -40.80 9.18 10.38
N ALA A 322 -41.33 9.83 11.41
CA ALA A 322 -42.75 10.16 11.53
C ALA A 322 -42.87 11.66 11.84
N ASP A 323 -43.61 12.39 11.00
CA ASP A 323 -43.78 13.85 11.10
C ASP A 323 -42.46 14.63 11.25
N GLY A 324 -41.39 14.11 10.63
CA GLY A 324 -40.05 14.71 10.62
C GLY A 324 -39.11 14.21 11.73
N GLU A 325 -39.61 13.51 12.74
CA GLU A 325 -38.78 12.95 13.82
C GLU A 325 -38.30 11.54 13.47
N GLN A 326 -37.04 11.25 13.77
CA GLN A 326 -36.48 9.91 13.55
C GLN A 326 -37.01 8.94 14.62
N MET A 327 -37.67 7.86 14.18
CA MET A 327 -38.31 6.89 15.06
C MET A 327 -37.48 5.62 15.24
N GLN A 328 -36.85 5.15 14.15
CA GLN A 328 -36.09 3.90 14.12
C GLN A 328 -34.97 3.98 13.08
N SER A 329 -33.83 3.36 13.35
CA SER A 329 -32.77 3.14 12.36
C SER A 329 -32.10 1.78 12.56
N GLY A 330 -31.76 1.07 11.49
CA GLY A 330 -31.09 -0.23 11.55
C GLY A 330 -31.39 -1.10 10.33
N SER A 331 -31.23 -2.41 10.46
CA SER A 331 -31.56 -3.38 9.39
C SER A 331 -33.03 -3.82 9.40
N ASN A 332 -33.81 -3.44 10.41
CA ASN A 332 -35.25 -3.76 10.46
C ASN A 332 -36.03 -2.88 9.48
N ASN A 333 -36.70 -3.53 8.53
CA ASN A 333 -37.48 -2.91 7.48
C ASN A 333 -38.95 -2.66 7.87
N THR A 334 -39.32 -2.88 9.13
CA THR A 334 -40.67 -2.60 9.66
C THR A 334 -40.62 -1.57 10.77
N PHE A 335 -41.66 -0.75 10.88
CA PHE A 335 -41.86 0.25 11.92
C PHE A 335 -43.30 0.22 12.41
N ILE A 336 -43.50 -0.10 13.68
CA ILE A 336 -44.83 -0.11 14.32
C ILE A 336 -45.12 1.31 14.85
N TYR A 337 -46.25 1.88 14.42
CA TYR A 337 -46.70 3.21 14.83
C TYR A 337 -47.90 3.13 15.78
N TYR A 338 -47.99 4.07 16.73
CA TYR A 338 -48.95 4.00 17.85
C TYR A 338 -49.95 5.14 17.89
N GLN A 339 -49.92 6.00 16.88
CA GLN A 339 -50.84 7.11 16.71
C GLN A 339 -50.95 7.45 15.23
N GLN A 340 -51.91 8.30 14.88
CA GLN A 340 -51.98 8.85 13.54
C GLN A 340 -50.85 9.86 13.35
N TYR A 341 -50.04 9.64 12.31
CA TYR A 341 -49.06 10.61 11.80
C TYR A 341 -49.56 11.20 10.48
N GLU A 342 -49.15 12.43 10.17
CA GLU A 342 -49.45 13.03 8.87
C GLU A 342 -48.64 12.35 7.76
N GLN A 343 -47.39 11.99 8.06
CA GLN A 343 -46.52 11.28 7.13
C GLN A 343 -45.54 10.35 7.84
N ILE A 344 -45.47 9.11 7.37
CA ILE A 344 -44.36 8.20 7.67
C ILE A 344 -43.44 8.18 6.45
N ARG A 345 -42.16 8.45 6.69
CA ARG A 345 -41.10 8.48 5.68
C ARG A 345 -40.05 7.44 6.03
N VAL A 346 -39.54 6.73 5.04
CA VAL A 346 -38.38 5.83 5.19
C VAL A 346 -37.28 6.29 4.25
N ILE A 347 -36.05 6.37 4.77
CA ILE A 347 -34.83 6.47 3.96
C ILE A 347 -34.16 5.11 4.01
N VAL A 348 -33.84 4.56 2.84
CA VAL A 348 -33.06 3.34 2.72
C VAL A 348 -31.69 3.68 2.14
N THR A 349 -30.63 3.14 2.72
CA THR A 349 -29.25 3.30 2.22
C THR A 349 -28.65 1.92 1.96
N ASP A 350 -28.00 1.72 0.82
CA ASP A 350 -27.29 0.48 0.47
C ASP A 350 -25.81 0.49 0.90
N ASP A 351 -25.10 -0.62 0.67
CA ASP A 351 -23.67 -0.79 1.02
C ASP A 351 -22.73 0.17 0.28
N SER A 352 -23.13 0.64 -0.89
CA SER A 352 -22.38 1.58 -1.73
C SER A 352 -22.71 3.04 -1.43
N GLU A 353 -23.49 3.29 -0.38
CA GLU A 353 -23.95 4.60 0.11
C GLU A 353 -24.97 5.32 -0.80
N CYS A 354 -25.57 4.62 -1.76
CA CYS A 354 -26.75 5.14 -2.45
C CYS A 354 -27.96 5.07 -1.53
N SER A 355 -28.85 6.05 -1.64
CA SER A 355 -30.07 6.09 -0.83
C SER A 355 -31.32 6.34 -1.64
N ASP A 356 -32.45 5.82 -1.18
CA ASP A 356 -33.76 6.16 -1.75
C ASP A 356 -34.78 6.41 -0.65
N VAL A 357 -35.88 7.08 -0.99
CA VAL A 357 -36.88 7.57 -0.04
C VAL A 357 -38.30 7.33 -0.54
N ASP A 358 -39.12 6.75 0.31
CA ASP A 358 -40.58 6.74 0.12
C ASP A 358 -41.26 7.31 1.37
N ALA A 359 -42.37 7.99 1.16
CA ALA A 359 -43.12 8.62 2.22
C ALA A 359 -44.62 8.58 1.93
N LYS A 360 -45.38 8.03 2.87
CA LYS A 360 -46.82 7.84 2.73
C LYS A 360 -47.54 8.21 4.01
N ARG A 361 -48.77 8.68 3.83
CA ARG A 361 -49.74 8.79 4.94
C ARG A 361 -50.33 7.41 5.16
N LEU A 362 -49.91 6.74 6.24
CA LEU A 362 -50.48 5.45 6.63
C LEU A 362 -51.57 5.67 7.68
N THR A 363 -52.67 4.94 7.56
CA THR A 363 -53.81 5.07 8.49
C THR A 363 -53.50 4.34 9.78
N TYR A 364 -53.68 5.01 10.91
CA TYR A 364 -53.69 4.40 12.23
C TYR A 364 -55.11 3.96 12.58
N ILE A 365 -55.23 2.72 13.03
CA ILE A 365 -56.50 2.15 13.49
C ILE A 365 -56.48 2.16 15.01
N PRO A 366 -57.19 3.08 15.69
CA PRO A 366 -57.15 3.23 17.14
C PRO A 366 -57.99 2.15 17.86
N ILE A 367 -57.73 1.99 19.15
CA ILE A 367 -58.63 1.36 20.12
C ILE A 367 -58.99 2.44 21.13
N CYS A 368 -60.28 2.74 21.27
CA CYS A 368 -60.78 3.68 22.26
C CYS A 368 -61.15 2.90 23.52
N VAL A 369 -60.71 3.35 24.69
CA VAL A 369 -61.10 2.71 25.95
C VAL A 369 -61.88 3.71 26.79
N PRO A 370 -63.16 3.45 27.14
CA PRO A 370 -63.92 4.34 28.00
C PRO A 370 -63.34 4.39 29.41
N ASP A 371 -63.23 5.58 29.99
CA ASP A 371 -62.73 5.79 31.36
C ASP A 371 -63.84 5.68 32.43
N VAL A 372 -65.11 5.66 32.02
CA VAL A 372 -66.26 5.60 32.95
C VAL A 372 -67.35 4.67 32.42
N MET A 373 -68.07 4.05 33.36
CA MET A 373 -69.26 3.23 33.12
C MET A 373 -70.34 3.62 34.13
N THR A 374 -71.58 3.81 33.67
CA THR A 374 -72.74 4.21 34.48
C THR A 374 -73.93 3.29 34.21
N PRO A 375 -73.99 2.09 34.82
CA PRO A 375 -75.08 1.12 34.60
C PRO A 375 -76.38 1.55 35.30
N ASP A 376 -77.01 2.63 34.83
CA ASP A 376 -78.27 3.20 35.34
C ASP A 376 -79.49 2.86 34.47
N GLY A 377 -79.26 2.22 33.32
CA GLY A 377 -80.29 1.77 32.39
C GLY A 377 -80.78 2.84 31.42
N ASN A 378 -80.06 3.96 31.29
CA ASN A 378 -80.43 5.06 30.39
C ASN A 378 -79.96 4.83 28.93
N GLY A 379 -79.19 3.78 28.66
CA GLY A 379 -78.63 3.42 27.36
C GLY A 379 -77.25 3.99 27.05
N GLU A 380 -76.73 4.91 27.87
CA GLU A 380 -75.42 5.55 27.72
C GLU A 380 -74.44 5.04 28.79
N ASN A 381 -73.28 4.55 28.35
CA ASN A 381 -72.24 3.99 29.23
C ASN A 381 -72.72 2.88 30.20
N ASP A 382 -73.86 2.26 29.90
CA ASP A 382 -74.46 1.16 30.68
C ASP A 382 -73.62 -0.12 30.67
N ASP A 383 -72.80 -0.30 29.63
CA ASP A 383 -71.87 -1.41 29.49
C ASP A 383 -70.47 -0.89 29.14
N TRP A 384 -69.44 -1.51 29.73
CA TRP A 384 -68.05 -1.20 29.49
C TRP A 384 -67.38 -2.17 28.51
N GLY A 385 -66.59 -1.63 27.59
CA GLY A 385 -65.74 -2.42 26.69
C GLY A 385 -65.02 -1.50 25.69
N PRO A 386 -63.91 -1.95 25.08
CA PRO A 386 -63.20 -1.14 24.10
C PRO A 386 -64.09 -0.72 22.94
N GLY A 387 -64.07 0.58 22.62
CA GLY A 387 -64.73 1.21 21.48
C GLY A 387 -63.76 1.45 20.31
N CYS A 388 -64.30 1.93 19.20
CA CYS A 388 -63.54 2.15 17.94
C CYS A 388 -62.83 0.90 17.40
N VAL A 389 -63.16 -0.28 17.92
CA VAL A 389 -62.58 -1.55 17.50
C VAL A 389 -63.36 -2.07 16.31
N ASP A 390 -62.67 -2.25 15.18
CA ASP A 390 -63.19 -3.01 14.05
C ASP A 390 -62.88 -4.51 14.27
N PRO A 391 -63.89 -5.38 14.45
CA PRO A 391 -63.67 -6.82 14.67
C PRO A 391 -63.00 -7.53 13.49
N THR A 392 -63.07 -6.97 12.27
CA THR A 392 -62.38 -7.52 11.09
C THR A 392 -60.88 -7.26 11.14
N VAL A 393 -60.47 -6.17 11.79
CA VAL A 393 -59.06 -5.77 11.98
C VAL A 393 -58.48 -6.38 13.25
N TYR A 394 -59.30 -6.52 14.29
CA TYR A 394 -58.93 -7.03 15.62
C TYR A 394 -59.64 -8.35 15.98
N PRO A 395 -59.62 -9.40 15.14
CA PRO A 395 -60.45 -10.58 15.33
C PRO A 395 -60.08 -11.41 16.57
N ARG A 396 -58.86 -11.20 17.10
CA ARG A 396 -58.33 -11.90 18.29
C ARG A 396 -58.26 -11.00 19.52
N LEU A 397 -58.86 -9.81 19.47
CA LEU A 397 -58.86 -8.91 20.62
C LEU A 397 -59.63 -9.53 21.78
N VAL A 398 -59.01 -9.53 22.95
CA VAL A 398 -59.62 -9.96 24.22
C VAL A 398 -59.34 -8.93 25.30
N SER A 399 -60.36 -8.56 26.06
CA SER A 399 -60.26 -7.65 27.20
C SER A 399 -60.53 -8.40 28.48
N HIS A 400 -59.65 -8.25 29.45
CA HIS A 400 -59.83 -8.78 30.80
C HIS A 400 -60.13 -7.62 31.74
N VAL A 401 -61.18 -7.72 32.55
CA VAL A 401 -61.57 -6.74 33.57
C VAL A 401 -61.26 -7.31 34.95
N TYR A 402 -60.64 -6.51 35.81
CA TYR A 402 -60.22 -6.88 37.15
C TYR A 402 -60.78 -5.92 38.18
N ASP A 403 -61.06 -6.41 39.39
CA ASP A 403 -61.36 -5.54 40.53
C ASP A 403 -60.10 -4.97 41.19
N ARG A 404 -60.28 -4.12 42.21
CA ARG A 404 -59.19 -3.51 43.00
C ARG A 404 -58.28 -4.48 43.75
N TYR A 405 -58.63 -5.76 43.81
CA TYR A 405 -57.83 -6.80 44.43
C TYR A 405 -57.12 -7.68 43.37
N GLY A 406 -57.23 -7.34 42.08
CA GLY A 406 -56.63 -8.07 40.98
C GLY A 406 -57.38 -9.34 40.60
N ARG A 407 -58.62 -9.54 41.07
CA ARG A 407 -59.43 -10.69 40.69
C ARG A 407 -60.04 -10.45 39.32
N LEU A 408 -59.92 -11.43 38.41
CA LEU A 408 -60.56 -11.40 37.10
C LEU A 408 -62.08 -11.46 37.24
N ILE A 409 -62.75 -10.40 36.78
CA ILE A 409 -64.20 -10.21 36.85
C ILE A 409 -64.88 -10.59 35.54
N ALA A 410 -64.30 -10.19 34.41
CA ALA A 410 -64.85 -10.48 33.10
C ALA A 410 -63.75 -10.74 32.07
N THR A 411 -64.04 -11.62 31.10
CA THR A 411 -63.25 -11.81 29.88
C THR A 411 -64.16 -11.51 28.71
N LEU A 412 -63.82 -10.50 27.93
CA LEU A 412 -64.63 -9.94 26.85
C LEU A 412 -63.93 -10.21 25.52
N PRO A 413 -64.47 -11.08 24.65
CA PRO A 413 -64.00 -11.18 23.27
C PRO A 413 -64.30 -9.87 22.51
N VAL A 414 -63.73 -9.73 21.31
CA VAL A 414 -63.94 -8.55 20.46
C VAL A 414 -65.43 -8.24 20.28
N GLY A 415 -65.80 -6.98 20.51
CA GLY A 415 -67.18 -6.48 20.43
C GLY A 415 -68.06 -6.76 21.66
N ALA A 416 -67.62 -7.60 22.61
CA ALA A 416 -68.37 -7.82 23.85
C ALA A 416 -68.20 -6.67 24.83
N ARG A 417 -69.23 -6.43 25.65
CA ARG A 417 -69.24 -5.42 26.71
C ARG A 417 -69.69 -6.03 28.04
N TRP A 418 -69.25 -5.43 29.14
CA TRP A 418 -69.52 -5.86 30.51
C TRP A 418 -70.51 -4.92 31.20
N ASN A 419 -71.56 -5.48 31.78
CA ASN A 419 -72.69 -4.76 32.39
C ASN A 419 -72.52 -4.42 33.89
N GLY A 420 -71.30 -4.46 34.42
CA GLY A 420 -71.05 -4.11 35.82
C GLY A 420 -71.48 -5.17 36.85
N LYS A 421 -71.74 -6.42 36.41
CA LYS A 421 -72.14 -7.53 37.29
C LYS A 421 -71.08 -8.63 37.34
N TYR A 422 -70.92 -9.26 38.50
CA TYR A 422 -70.10 -10.45 38.70
C TYR A 422 -70.94 -11.56 39.31
N ASN A 423 -71.02 -12.71 38.64
CA ASN A 423 -71.90 -13.83 39.03
C ASN A 423 -73.35 -13.40 39.30
N GLY A 424 -73.88 -12.51 38.46
CA GLY A 424 -75.24 -11.98 38.55
C GLY A 424 -75.45 -10.90 39.63
N LYS A 425 -74.46 -10.60 40.47
CA LYS A 425 -74.53 -9.55 41.48
C LYS A 425 -73.90 -8.26 40.98
N GLU A 426 -74.52 -7.14 41.32
CA GLU A 426 -73.99 -5.82 41.02
C GLU A 426 -72.69 -5.57 41.78
N LEU A 427 -71.68 -5.09 41.08
CA LEU A 427 -70.44 -4.67 41.70
C LEU A 427 -70.52 -3.21 42.17
N PRO A 428 -69.84 -2.86 43.27
CA PRO A 428 -69.90 -1.52 43.85
C PRO A 428 -69.20 -0.49 42.98
N SER A 429 -69.61 0.78 43.13
CA SER A 429 -68.92 1.92 42.56
C SER A 429 -67.46 1.96 43.00
N GLY A 430 -66.57 2.28 42.06
CA GLY A 430 -65.14 2.31 42.28
C GLY A 430 -64.36 2.04 41.00
N ASP A 431 -63.03 1.98 41.14
CA ASP A 431 -62.15 1.73 40.01
C ASP A 431 -62.00 0.23 39.72
N TYR A 432 -61.96 -0.08 38.43
CA TYR A 432 -61.73 -1.40 37.86
C TYR A 432 -60.59 -1.30 36.86
N TRP A 433 -59.78 -2.34 36.78
CA TRP A 433 -58.62 -2.39 35.89
C TRP A 433 -58.94 -3.21 34.66
N TYR A 434 -58.28 -2.90 33.55
CA TYR A 434 -58.39 -3.70 32.34
C TYR A 434 -57.04 -4.05 31.76
N VAL A 435 -57.01 -5.16 31.03
CA VAL A 435 -55.91 -5.59 30.16
C VAL A 435 -56.50 -6.00 28.81
N ILE A 436 -56.24 -5.22 27.77
CA ILE A 436 -56.67 -5.53 26.39
C ILE A 436 -55.48 -6.09 25.62
N LYS A 437 -55.66 -7.26 25.02
CA LYS A 437 -54.67 -7.92 24.16
C LYS A 437 -55.23 -7.94 22.75
N VAL A 438 -54.47 -7.42 21.78
CA VAL A 438 -54.89 -7.33 20.36
C VAL A 438 -54.54 -8.57 19.55
N ASP A 439 -53.53 -9.30 20.00
CA ASP A 439 -53.07 -10.56 19.43
C ASP A 439 -52.52 -11.42 20.57
N ASN A 440 -52.67 -12.74 20.47
CA ASN A 440 -52.13 -13.70 21.44
C ASN A 440 -50.60 -13.85 21.37
N ASN A 441 -49.97 -13.41 20.26
CA ASN A 441 -48.53 -13.61 20.02
C ASN A 441 -47.67 -12.35 20.19
N ASP A 442 -48.23 -11.14 20.12
CA ASP A 442 -47.42 -9.89 20.06
C ASP A 442 -47.04 -9.31 21.42
N GLY A 443 -47.45 -9.93 22.53
CA GLY A 443 -47.07 -9.51 23.89
C GLY A 443 -47.51 -8.08 24.28
N LYS A 444 -48.21 -7.36 23.40
CA LYS A 444 -48.62 -5.98 23.62
C LYS A 444 -49.98 -5.94 24.31
N GLU A 445 -49.99 -5.35 25.50
CA GLU A 445 -51.15 -5.22 26.36
C GLU A 445 -51.46 -3.73 26.57
N PHE A 446 -52.72 -3.34 26.39
CA PHE A 446 -53.20 -2.03 26.84
C PHE A 446 -53.74 -2.21 28.24
N VAL A 447 -53.07 -1.59 29.22
CA VAL A 447 -53.42 -1.69 30.63
C VAL A 447 -53.86 -0.32 31.13
N GLY A 448 -54.96 -0.29 31.86
CA GLY A 448 -55.49 0.93 32.45
C GLY A 448 -56.58 0.64 33.46
N HIS A 449 -57.33 1.66 33.83
CA HIS A 449 -58.50 1.53 34.69
C HIS A 449 -59.67 2.36 34.16
N PHE A 450 -60.86 2.06 34.65
CA PHE A 450 -62.07 2.84 34.44
C PHE A 450 -62.87 2.88 35.75
N THR A 451 -63.68 3.92 35.92
CA THR A 451 -64.54 4.07 37.08
C THR A 451 -65.93 3.54 36.76
N LEU A 452 -66.42 2.57 37.56
CA LEU A 452 -67.83 2.22 37.61
C LEU A 452 -68.52 3.17 38.59
N TYR A 453 -69.52 3.91 38.12
CA TYR A 453 -70.28 4.87 38.90
C TYR A 453 -71.76 4.47 38.91
N ARG A 454 -72.38 4.45 40.09
CA ARG A 454 -73.79 4.12 40.32
C ARG A 454 -74.42 5.15 41.22
#